data_AF-A0A937HA47-F1
#
_entry.id   AF-A0A937HA47-F1
#
_cell.length_a   1.000
_cell.length_b   1.000
_cell.length_c   1.000
_cell.angle_alpha   90.00
_cell.angle_beta   90.00
_cell.angle_gamma   90.00
#
_symmetry.space_group_name_H-M   'P 1'
#
loop_
_entity.id
_entity.type
_entity.pdbx_description
1 polymer ?
#
loop_
_entity_poly.entity_id
_entity_poly.type
_entity_poly.pdbx_seq_one_letter_code
_entity_poly.pdbx_strand_id
1 'polypeptide(L)'
;RYAGPIQLEGTLLSIREGDQHAEVEAVVQVGSVKVIVTKKRKPYHYEKDFTVLGLNPKTTDILVVKIGYLVPELYDLRGGWIMALTPGGVDQNLERLDYKRIKRPMFPLDEEFPDLDLSAQLIPPSDQPF
;
A
#
# COMPACT_ATOMS: atom_id res chain seq x y z
N ARG A 1 -10.45 13.43 2.97
CA ARG A 1 -9.46 12.74 2.11
C ARG A 1 -8.11 13.37 2.41
N TYR A 2 -7.04 12.59 2.62
CA TYR A 2 -5.72 13.11 3.04
C TYR A 2 -5.00 13.90 1.95
N ALA A 3 -5.36 13.71 0.68
CA ALA A 3 -4.95 14.53 -0.45
C ALA A 3 -6.11 14.69 -1.43
N GLY A 4 -6.16 15.84 -2.10
CA GLY A 4 -7.06 16.09 -3.23
C GLY A 4 -6.57 15.42 -4.51
N PRO A 5 -7.38 15.42 -5.58
CA PRO A 5 -6.92 14.99 -6.90
C PRO A 5 -5.80 15.91 -7.39
N ILE A 6 -4.88 15.37 -8.18
CA ILE A 6 -3.83 16.11 -8.88
C ILE A 6 -4.19 16.14 -10.36
N GLN A 7 -4.07 17.30 -11.00
CA GLN A 7 -4.19 17.41 -12.45
C GLN A 7 -2.98 16.75 -13.11
N LEU A 8 -3.25 15.84 -14.04
CA LEU A 8 -2.24 15.11 -14.79
C LEU A 8 -2.35 15.49 -16.26
N GLU A 9 -1.28 16.08 -16.80
CA GLU A 9 -1.15 16.43 -18.22
C GLU A 9 0.14 15.83 -18.76
N GLY A 10 0.04 15.06 -19.83
CA GLY A 10 1.17 14.29 -20.35
C GLY A 10 0.84 13.49 -21.59
N THR A 11 1.82 12.72 -22.07
CA THR A 11 1.68 11.87 -23.26
C THR A 11 1.07 10.53 -22.87
N LEU A 12 -0.02 10.14 -23.54
CA LEU A 12 -0.58 8.81 -23.41
C LEU A 12 0.33 7.78 -24.11
N LEU A 13 0.89 6.84 -23.34
CA LEU A 13 1.78 5.80 -23.86
C LEU A 13 1.03 4.51 -24.22
N SER A 14 0.04 4.13 -23.41
CA SER A 14 -0.74 2.92 -23.65
C SER A 14 -2.12 3.02 -23.00
N ILE A 15 -3.10 2.34 -23.59
CA ILE A 15 -4.40 2.05 -22.99
C ILE A 15 -4.62 0.55 -23.10
N ARG A 16 -5.04 -0.06 -22.00
CA ARG A 16 -5.46 -1.45 -21.94
C ARG A 16 -6.89 -1.53 -21.42
N GLU A 17 -7.74 -2.15 -22.21
CA GLU A 17 -9.13 -2.45 -21.85
C GLU A 17 -9.31 -3.94 -21.54
N GLY A 18 -10.35 -4.27 -20.78
CA GLY A 18 -10.70 -5.65 -20.44
C GLY A 18 -9.91 -6.25 -19.28
N ASP A 19 -9.27 -5.41 -18.45
CA ASP A 19 -8.68 -5.90 -17.20
C ASP A 19 -9.79 -6.33 -16.22
N GLN A 20 -9.64 -7.52 -15.63
CA GLN A 20 -10.65 -8.10 -14.73
C GLN A 20 -10.89 -7.29 -13.44
N HIS A 21 -9.93 -6.46 -13.01
CA HIS A 21 -10.00 -5.69 -11.77
C HIS A 21 -10.11 -4.19 -12.03
N ALA A 22 -9.29 -3.66 -12.93
CA ALA A 22 -9.22 -2.23 -13.25
C ALA A 22 -10.23 -1.80 -14.32
N GLU A 23 -10.78 -2.74 -15.12
CA GLU A 23 -11.53 -2.52 -16.37
C GLU A 23 -10.70 -1.84 -17.47
N VAL A 24 -10.21 -0.64 -17.19
CA VAL A 24 -9.39 0.15 -18.10
C VAL A 24 -8.17 0.67 -17.32
N GLU A 25 -7.01 0.53 -17.94
CA GLU A 25 -5.72 1.02 -17.44
C GLU A 25 -5.10 1.91 -18.53
N ALA A 26 -4.62 3.09 -18.16
CA ALA A 26 -3.93 4.00 -19.05
C ALA A 26 -2.57 4.39 -18.46
N VAL A 27 -1.54 4.44 -19.29
CA VAL A 27 -0.22 4.94 -18.90
C VAL A 27 -0.05 6.35 -19.46
N VAL A 28 0.12 7.32 -18.57
CA VAL A 28 0.38 8.72 -18.93
C VAL A 28 1.80 9.09 -18.51
N GLN A 29 2.59 9.60 -19.44
CA GLN A 29 3.95 10.08 -19.19
C GLN A 29 3.95 11.60 -18.95
N VAL A 30 4.52 12.01 -17.82
CA VAL A 30 4.78 13.41 -17.47
C VAL A 30 6.28 13.56 -17.20
N GLY A 31 7.01 14.19 -18.12
CA GLY A 31 8.46 14.23 -18.07
C GLY A 31 9.06 12.81 -18.06
N SER A 32 9.81 12.47 -17.01
CA SER A 32 10.39 11.13 -16.81
C SER A 32 9.45 10.15 -16.10
N VAL A 33 8.35 10.62 -15.53
CA VAL A 33 7.43 9.79 -14.72
C VAL A 33 6.37 9.16 -15.60
N LYS A 34 6.13 7.86 -15.42
CA LYS A 34 5.02 7.12 -16.04
C LYS A 34 3.99 6.77 -14.97
N VAL A 35 2.79 7.30 -15.10
CA VAL A 35 1.69 7.14 -14.14
C VAL A 35 0.66 6.18 -14.73
N ILE A 36 0.37 5.11 -13.99
CA ILE A 36 -0.74 4.21 -14.35
C ILE A 36 -2.02 4.74 -13.71
N VAL A 37 -3.02 5.02 -14.54
CA VAL A 37 -4.34 5.46 -14.15
C VAL A 37 -5.34 4.33 -14.41
N THR A 38 -6.05 3.92 -13.37
CA THR A 38 -7.01 2.81 -13.44
C THR A 38 -8.44 3.31 -13.26
N LYS A 39 -9.40 2.77 -14.02
CA LYS A 39 -10.82 3.07 -13.83
C LYS A 39 -11.36 2.53 -12.50
N LYS A 40 -10.95 1.33 -12.12
CA LYS A 40 -11.25 0.71 -10.82
C LYS A 40 -9.98 0.37 -10.04
N ARG A 41 -10.10 0.31 -8.72
CA ARG A 41 -8.99 -0.05 -7.81
C ARG A 41 -8.46 -1.44 -8.17
N LYS A 42 -7.17 -1.52 -8.49
CA LYS A 42 -6.43 -2.76 -8.74
C LYS A 42 -5.10 -2.75 -7.96
N PRO A 43 -4.70 -3.87 -7.33
CA PRO A 43 -3.36 -4.02 -6.78
C PRO A 43 -2.33 -4.30 -7.90
N TYR A 44 -1.10 -3.80 -7.74
CA TYR A 44 0.04 -4.10 -8.63
C TYR A 44 1.06 -4.92 -7.82
N HIS A 45 1.01 -6.24 -7.95
CA HIS A 45 1.80 -7.18 -7.14
C HIS A 45 2.82 -7.94 -7.97
N TYR A 46 2.64 -8.02 -9.29
CA TYR A 46 3.42 -8.88 -10.16
C TYR A 46 4.11 -8.06 -11.25
N GLU A 47 5.24 -8.52 -11.76
CA GLU A 47 5.94 -7.93 -12.90
C GLU A 47 5.00 -7.77 -14.10
N LYS A 48 4.12 -8.78 -14.30
CA LYS A 48 3.11 -8.79 -15.35
C LYS A 48 2.16 -7.60 -15.29
N ASP A 49 1.84 -7.08 -14.10
CA ASP A 49 0.95 -5.92 -13.96
C ASP A 49 1.52 -4.67 -14.64
N PHE A 50 2.84 -4.60 -14.82
CA PHE A 50 3.54 -3.52 -15.51
C PHE A 50 3.82 -3.86 -16.98
N THR A 51 4.28 -5.07 -17.27
CA THR A 51 4.71 -5.44 -18.64
C THR A 51 3.55 -5.49 -19.62
N VAL A 52 2.34 -5.86 -19.19
CA VAL A 52 1.13 -5.79 -20.05
C VAL A 52 0.75 -4.37 -20.44
N LEU A 53 1.26 -3.37 -19.74
CA LEU A 53 1.06 -1.95 -20.05
C LEU A 53 2.23 -1.36 -20.87
N GLY A 54 3.19 -2.19 -21.28
CA GLY A 54 4.40 -1.76 -21.99
C GLY A 54 5.49 -1.17 -21.10
N LEU A 55 5.40 -1.37 -19.78
CA LEU A 55 6.39 -0.89 -18.81
C LEU A 55 7.38 -2.00 -18.45
N ASN A 56 8.65 -1.65 -18.32
CA ASN A 56 9.68 -2.58 -17.85
C ASN A 56 10.14 -2.18 -16.43
N PRO A 57 9.66 -2.85 -15.36
CA PRO A 57 10.04 -2.50 -14.00
C PRO A 57 11.52 -2.82 -13.71
N LYS A 58 12.15 -3.78 -14.40
CA LYS A 58 13.56 -4.17 -14.18
C LYS A 58 14.57 -3.10 -14.62
N THR A 59 14.19 -2.25 -15.56
CA THR A 59 15.02 -1.15 -16.06
C THR A 59 14.54 0.22 -15.56
N THR A 60 13.60 0.24 -14.62
CA THR A 60 13.06 1.49 -14.05
C THR A 60 13.85 1.86 -12.80
N ASP A 61 14.34 3.10 -12.72
CA ASP A 61 15.15 3.57 -11.59
C ASP A 61 14.38 3.53 -10.26
N ILE A 62 13.09 3.90 -10.29
CA ILE A 62 12.21 3.91 -9.11
C ILE A 62 10.83 3.37 -9.49
N LEU A 63 10.43 2.27 -8.84
CA LEU A 63 9.08 1.72 -8.93
C LEU A 63 8.29 2.07 -7.65
N VAL A 64 7.18 2.80 -7.81
CA VAL A 64 6.29 3.15 -6.70
C VAL A 64 5.02 2.30 -6.76
N VAL A 65 4.77 1.52 -5.70
CA VAL A 65 3.59 0.67 -5.56
C VAL A 65 2.88 0.95 -4.24
N LYS A 66 1.55 0.81 -4.21
CA LYS A 66 0.76 0.92 -2.98
C LYS A 66 0.39 -0.47 -2.46
N ILE A 67 1.22 -0.99 -1.56
CA ILE A 67 1.05 -2.30 -0.91
C ILE A 67 1.39 -2.18 0.59
N GLY A 68 0.79 -3.05 1.41
CA GLY A 68 1.02 -3.06 2.87
C GLY A 68 2.35 -3.72 3.27
N TYR A 69 2.86 -4.63 2.44
CA TYR A 69 4.15 -5.29 2.57
C TYR A 69 4.68 -5.56 1.17
N LEU A 70 6.01 -5.68 1.03
CA LEU A 70 6.62 -5.99 -0.25
C LEU A 70 6.42 -7.48 -0.57
N VAL A 71 5.64 -7.77 -1.61
CA VAL A 71 5.35 -9.14 -2.05
C VAL A 71 6.59 -9.79 -2.68
N PRO A 72 6.73 -11.13 -2.68
CA PRO A 72 7.95 -11.81 -3.09
C PRO A 72 8.49 -11.40 -4.47
N GLU A 73 7.63 -11.29 -5.49
CA GLU A 73 8.08 -10.96 -6.84
C GLU A 73 8.65 -9.54 -6.94
N LEU A 74 7.98 -8.55 -6.34
CA LEU A 74 8.52 -7.18 -6.27
C LEU A 74 9.72 -7.08 -5.34
N TYR A 75 9.78 -7.95 -4.33
CA TYR A 75 10.96 -8.07 -3.49
C TYR A 75 12.14 -8.48 -4.37
N ASP A 76 12.03 -9.57 -5.13
CA ASP A 76 13.12 -10.08 -5.97
C ASP A 76 13.56 -9.12 -7.08
N LEU A 77 12.65 -8.25 -7.57
CA LEU A 77 12.97 -7.20 -8.54
C LEU A 77 13.80 -6.03 -7.98
N ARG A 78 13.82 -5.83 -6.66
CA ARG A 78 14.35 -4.61 -6.05
C ARG A 78 15.88 -4.57 -6.06
N GLY A 79 16.47 -3.42 -6.41
CA GLY A 79 17.86 -3.12 -6.04
C GLY A 79 17.99 -2.66 -4.57
N GLY A 80 16.91 -2.07 -4.06
CA GLY A 80 16.71 -1.61 -2.69
C GLY A 80 15.24 -1.25 -2.51
N TRP A 81 14.79 -1.00 -1.28
CA TRP A 81 13.39 -0.62 -1.03
C TRP A 81 13.25 0.31 0.16
N ILE A 82 12.24 1.16 0.08
CA ILE A 82 11.84 2.09 1.15
C ILE A 82 10.31 2.01 1.27
N MET A 83 9.81 1.89 2.49
CA MET A 83 8.39 2.05 2.77
C MET A 83 8.07 3.52 3.04
N ALA A 84 7.35 4.16 2.13
CA ALA A 84 6.91 5.54 2.33
C ALA A 84 5.66 5.56 3.24
N LEU A 85 5.78 6.17 4.42
CA LEU A 85 4.67 6.38 5.37
C LEU A 85 3.78 7.57 4.93
N THR A 86 3.21 7.45 3.74
CA THR A 86 2.33 8.47 3.14
C THR A 86 0.98 8.52 3.88
N PRO A 87 0.46 9.72 4.21
CA PRO A 87 -0.89 9.86 4.77
C PRO A 87 -1.96 9.21 3.90
N GLY A 88 -2.94 8.57 4.52
CA GLY A 88 -4.00 7.88 3.79
C GLY A 88 -4.94 7.07 4.67
N GLY A 89 -5.88 6.36 4.04
CA GLY A 89 -6.83 5.48 4.75
C GLY A 89 -6.20 4.26 5.44
N VAL A 90 -4.89 4.06 5.26
CA VAL A 90 -4.07 3.01 5.87
C VAL A 90 -2.75 3.59 6.37
N ASP A 91 -2.80 4.80 6.96
CA ASP A 91 -1.62 5.43 7.56
C ASP A 91 -1.08 4.57 8.70
N GLN A 92 0.23 4.33 8.69
CA GLN A 92 0.93 3.53 9.69
C GLN A 92 1.53 4.40 10.80
N ASN A 93 1.53 5.72 10.63
CA ASN A 93 1.81 6.64 11.72
C ASN A 93 0.53 6.82 12.54
N LEU A 94 0.36 5.97 13.55
CA LEU A 94 -0.84 5.92 14.39
C LEU A 94 -1.12 7.27 15.06
N GLU A 95 -0.09 7.99 15.52
CA GLU A 95 -0.23 9.28 16.20
C GLU A 95 -0.87 10.37 15.33
N ARG A 96 -0.80 10.25 14.00
CA ARG A 96 -1.46 11.20 13.08
C ARG A 96 -2.98 11.03 13.02
N LEU A 97 -3.51 9.91 13.50
CA LEU A 97 -4.90 9.54 13.36
C LEU A 97 -5.70 9.93 14.61
N ASP A 98 -6.81 10.65 14.40
CA ASP A 98 -7.72 11.07 15.47
C ASP A 98 -8.69 9.93 15.86
N TYR A 99 -8.21 8.99 16.69
CA TYR A 99 -8.99 7.84 17.15
C TYR A 99 -10.05 8.24 18.19
N LYS A 100 -11.33 8.17 17.81
CA LYS A 100 -12.46 8.55 18.68
C LYS A 100 -13.18 7.39 19.38
N ARG A 101 -13.10 6.18 18.82
CA ARG A 101 -13.91 5.01 19.26
C ARG A 101 -13.03 3.79 19.53
N ILE A 102 -12.11 3.95 20.48
CA ILE A 102 -11.24 2.88 20.96
C ILE A 102 -11.40 2.75 22.48
N LYS A 103 -11.07 1.59 23.03
CA LYS A 103 -10.92 1.42 24.48
C LYS A 103 -9.62 2.13 24.90
N ARG A 104 -9.67 2.91 25.98
CA ARG A 104 -8.50 3.59 26.55
C ARG A 104 -8.30 3.15 28.01
N PRO A 105 -7.05 3.13 28.52
CA PRO A 105 -5.80 3.50 27.82
C PRO A 105 -5.40 2.46 26.75
N MET A 106 -4.82 2.93 25.64
CA MET A 106 -4.37 2.10 24.51
C MET A 106 -2.96 2.50 24.08
N PHE A 107 -2.01 1.59 24.16
CA PHE A 107 -0.66 1.86 23.69
C PHE A 107 -0.63 1.77 22.15
N PRO A 108 0.03 2.67 21.41
CA PRO A 108 0.88 3.78 21.87
C PRO A 108 0.17 5.14 21.99
N LEU A 109 -1.16 5.20 21.96
CA LEU A 109 -1.93 6.45 21.95
C LEU A 109 -2.07 7.10 23.34
N ASP A 110 -2.02 6.28 24.39
CA ASP A 110 -1.95 6.67 25.78
C ASP A 110 -0.68 6.04 26.38
N GLU A 111 0.06 6.80 27.20
CA GLU A 111 1.29 6.33 27.87
C GLU A 111 1.05 5.94 29.34
N GLU A 112 -0.01 6.47 29.95
CA GLU A 112 -0.36 6.20 31.34
C GLU A 112 -1.32 5.01 31.44
N PHE A 113 -0.90 4.00 32.20
CA PHE A 113 -1.69 2.80 32.47
C PHE A 113 -1.85 2.59 33.98
N PRO A 114 -2.97 2.01 34.43
CA PRO A 114 -3.04 1.45 35.78
C PRO A 114 -2.02 0.31 35.93
N ASP A 115 -1.81 -0.16 37.15
CA ASP A 115 -1.01 -1.36 37.38
C ASP A 115 -1.69 -2.56 36.68
N LEU A 116 -1.08 -3.05 35.60
CA LEU A 116 -1.58 -4.13 34.77
C LEU A 116 -0.78 -5.39 35.03
N ASP A 117 -1.47 -6.54 35.13
CA ASP A 117 -0.80 -7.84 35.10
C ASP A 117 -0.30 -8.13 33.68
N LEU A 118 1.00 -7.93 33.46
CA LEU A 118 1.69 -8.21 32.20
C LEU A 118 2.34 -9.61 32.20
N SER A 119 1.98 -10.49 33.14
CA SER A 119 2.50 -11.85 33.16
C SER A 119 2.08 -12.62 31.91
N ALA A 120 3.00 -13.43 31.39
CA ALA A 120 2.73 -14.24 30.21
C ALA A 120 1.68 -15.32 30.56
N GLN A 121 0.59 -15.34 29.80
CA GLN A 121 -0.42 -16.40 29.90
C GLN A 121 -0.23 -17.41 28.77
N LEU A 122 -0.10 -18.68 29.12
CA LEU A 122 -0.12 -19.77 28.15
C LEU A 122 -1.58 -20.09 27.81
N ILE A 123 -1.97 -19.79 26.59
CA ILE A 123 -3.28 -20.16 26.06
C ILE A 123 -3.17 -21.58 25.50
N PRO A 124 -4.04 -22.53 25.88
CA PRO A 124 -4.00 -23.88 25.35
C PRO A 124 -4.20 -23.88 23.82
N PRO A 125 -3.70 -24.91 23.11
CA PRO A 125 -3.99 -25.11 21.70
C PRO A 125 -5.49 -25.05 21.40
N SER A 126 -5.86 -24.49 20.25
CA SER A 126 -7.26 -24.24 19.86
C SER A 126 -8.12 -25.50 19.69
N ASP A 127 -7.49 -26.67 19.70
CA ASP A 127 -8.13 -27.98 19.63
C ASP A 127 -8.40 -28.62 21.00
N GLN A 128 -8.15 -27.89 22.11
CA GLN A 128 -8.50 -28.32 23.47
C GLN A 128 -9.67 -27.47 24.04
N PRO A 129 -10.59 -28.08 24.82
CA PRO A 129 -11.69 -27.35 25.43
C PRO A 129 -11.22 -26.37 26.52
N PHE A 130 -11.92 -25.24 26.63
CA PHE A 130 -11.76 -24.21 27.66
C PHE A 130 -12.32 -24.65 29.02
#